data_AF-A0A951PF55-F1
#
_entry.id   AF-A0A951PF55-F1
#
_cell.length_a   1.000
_cell.length_b   1.000
_cell.length_c   1.000
_cell.angle_alpha   90.00
_cell.angle_beta   90.00
_cell.angle_gamma   90.00
#
_symmetry.space_group_name_H-M   'P 1'
#
loop_
_entity.id
_entity.type
_entity.pdbx_description
1 polymer ?
#
loop_
_entity_poly.entity_id
_entity_poly.type
_entity_poly.pdbx_seq_one_letter_code
_entity_poly.pdbx_strand_id
1 'polypeptide(L)' 'MSTEFNDRLANSHGDRAQIWIVGSREQVNHIISEMYVKEMIAERSQFSPLVPSPFAQGKYMSVLIR' A
#
# COMPACT_ATOMS: atom_id res chain seq x y z
N MET A 1 -6.22 -17.34 9.79
CA MET A 1 -4.92 -17.12 9.14
C MET A 1 -4.83 -15.67 8.70
N SER A 2 -3.95 -14.88 9.34
CA SER A 2 -3.23 -13.72 8.77
C SER A 2 -2.52 -12.85 9.83
N THR A 3 -2.14 -13.40 10.99
CA THR A 3 -1.28 -12.69 11.96
C THR A 3 0.16 -12.53 11.48
N GLU A 4 0.60 -13.30 10.48
CA GLU A 4 1.97 -13.26 9.94
C GLU A 4 2.31 -11.98 9.16
N PHE A 5 1.32 -11.19 8.72
CA PHE A 5 1.58 -9.98 7.93
C PHE A 5 2.03 -8.79 8.81
N ASN A 6 1.58 -8.74 10.07
CA ASN A 6 1.92 -7.65 10.98
C ASN A 6 3.34 -7.80 11.58
N ASP A 7 3.82 -9.02 11.80
CA ASP A 7 5.13 -9.24 12.44
C ASP A 7 6.32 -8.91 11.53
N ARG A 8 6.13 -8.89 10.20
CA ARG A 8 7.19 -8.51 9.24
C ARG A 8 7.36 -7.00 9.07
N LEU A 9 6.51 -6.19 9.69
CA LEU A 9 6.58 -4.73 9.66
C LEU A 9 7.41 -4.14 10.81
N ALA A 10 8.09 -4.98 11.60
CA ALA A 10 8.95 -4.56 12.69
C ALA A 10 10.25 -3.88 12.18
N ASN A 11 10.12 -2.58 11.90
CA ASN A 11 11.07 -1.48 12.11
C ASN A 11 12.57 -1.84 12.07
N SER A 12 13.15 -1.89 10.87
CA SER A 12 14.57 -1.60 10.67
C SER A 12 14.79 -0.09 10.81
N HIS A 13 15.31 0.32 11.97
CA HIS A 13 15.72 1.69 12.29
C HIS A 13 16.62 2.28 11.18
N GLY A 14 16.04 3.10 10.30
CA GLY A 14 16.75 3.84 9.24
C GLY A 14 16.03 3.84 7.90
N ASP A 15 15.27 2.78 7.59
CA ASP A 15 14.57 2.64 6.32
C ASP A 15 13.08 2.86 6.51
N ARG A 16 12.53 3.90 5.86
CA ARG A 16 11.08 4.08 5.76
C ARG A 16 10.49 2.82 5.13
N ALA A 17 9.56 2.16 5.82
CA ALA A 17 8.93 0.95 5.33
C ALA A 17 8.05 1.32 4.13
N GLN A 18 8.39 0.80 2.95
CA GLN A 18 7.63 1.02 1.72
C GLN A 18 6.80 -0.22 1.39
N ILE A 19 5.49 -0.05 1.26
CA ILE A 19 4.59 -1.11 0.81
C ILE A 19 4.18 -0.80 -0.63
N TRP A 20 4.65 -1.61 -1.56
CA TRP A 20 4.30 -1.52 -2.97
C TRP A 20 3.04 -2.33 -3.26
N ILE A 21 2.03 -1.68 -3.85
CA ILE A 21 0.80 -2.33 -4.28
C ILE A 21 0.80 -2.32 -5.81
N VAL A 22 0.74 -3.50 -6.43
CA VAL A 22 0.70 -3.66 -7.90
C VAL A 22 -0.44 -4.60 -8.27
N GLY A 23 -1.28 -4.18 -9.22
CA GLY A 23 -2.43 -4.97 -9.66
C GLY A 23 -3.20 -4.28 -10.79
N SER A 24 -4.46 -4.65 -11.01
CA SER A 24 -5.36 -3.82 -11.82
C SER A 24 -5.61 -2.47 -11.11
N ARG A 25 -6.09 -1.46 -11.85
CA ARG A 25 -6.42 -0.15 -11.25
C ARG A 25 -7.42 -0.30 -10.11
N GLU A 26 -8.43 -1.14 -10.29
CA GLU A 26 -9.50 -1.41 -9.33
C GLU A 26 -8.97 -2.13 -8.10
N GLN A 27 -8.09 -3.12 -8.28
CA GLN A 27 -7.45 -3.84 -7.18
C GLN A 27 -6.60 -2.91 -6.31
N VAL A 28 -5.77 -2.06 -6.92
CA VAL A 28 -4.93 -1.11 -6.18
C VAL A 28 -5.81 -0.12 -5.40
N ASN A 29 -6.85 0.43 -6.04
CA ASN A 29 -7.79 1.34 -5.37
C ASN A 29 -8.55 0.67 -4.21
N HIS A 30 -8.94 -0.59 -4.39
CA HIS A 30 -9.61 -1.36 -3.35
C HIS A 30 -8.69 -1.51 -2.12
N ILE A 31 -7.44 -1.93 -2.32
CA ILE A 31 -6.47 -2.11 -1.24
C ILE A 31 -6.19 -0.79 -0.52
N ILE A 32 -6.01 0.32 -1.25
CA ILE A 32 -5.83 1.66 -0.66
C ILE A 32 -7.01 2.02 0.26
N SER A 33 -8.23 1.76 -0.22
CA SER A 33 -9.45 2.08 0.52
C SER A 33 -9.61 1.16 1.74
N GLU A 34 -9.29 -0.13 1.58
CA GLU A 34 -9.35 -1.11 2.66
C GLU A 34 -8.35 -0.79 3.78
N MET A 35 -7.12 -0.40 3.44
CA MET A 35 -6.12 0.02 4.42
C MET A 35 -6.57 1.24 5.24
N TYR A 36 -7.28 2.17 4.59
CA TYR A 36 -7.84 3.34 5.25
C TYR A 36 -9.03 2.98 6.15
N VAL A 37 -9.98 2.19 5.64
CA VAL A 37 -11.17 1.77 6.40
C VAL A 37 -10.82 0.88 7.58
N LYS A 38 -9.77 0.05 7.45
CA LYS A 38 -9.24 -0.79 8.54
C LYS A 38 -8.35 -0.03 9.52
N GLU A 39 -8.23 1.29 9.39
CA GLU A 39 -7.38 2.15 10.23
C GLU A 39 -5.91 1.70 10.27
N MET A 40 -5.48 0.96 9.24
CA MET A 40 -4.08 0.55 9.15
C MET A 40 -3.22 1.79 8.89
N ILE A 41 -3.70 2.73 8.06
CA ILE A 41 -3.12 4.04 7.79
C ILE A 41 -4.01 5.15 8.34
N ALA A 42 -3.41 6.27 8.74
CA ALA A 42 -4.16 7.44 9.21
C ALA A 42 -4.82 8.20 8.05
N GLU A 43 -4.14 8.29 6.89
CA GLU A 43 -4.62 9.04 5.74
C GLU A 43 -4.29 8.34 4.42
N ARG A 44 -5.18 8.46 3.44
CA ARG A 44 -4.93 7.97 2.08
C ARG A 44 -3.79 8.71 1.36
N SER A 45 -3.50 9.94 1.77
CA SER A 45 -2.39 10.78 1.28
C SER A 45 -1.02 10.13 1.46
N GLN A 46 -0.90 9.13 2.35
CA GLN A 46 0.33 8.35 2.56
C GLN A 46 0.67 7.44 1.37
N PHE A 47 -0.29 7.21 0.46
CA PHE A 47 -0.05 6.52 -0.80
C PHE A 47 0.41 7.47 -1.91
N SER A 48 1.47 7.09 -2.62
CA SER A 48 2.04 7.84 -3.72
C SER A 48 2.23 6.96 -4.97
N PRO A 49 1.65 7.34 -6.12
CA PRO A 49 0.59 8.33 -6.26
C PRO A 49 -0.73 7.81 -5.63
N LEU A 50 -1.54 8.73 -5.08
CA LEU A 50 -2.86 8.41 -4.53
C LEU A 50 -3.79 7.78 -5.58
N VAL A 51 -3.71 8.27 -6.82
CA VAL A 51 -4.34 7.64 -7.99
C VAL A 51 -3.32 6.70 -8.61
N PRO A 52 -3.60 5.38 -8.70
CA PRO A 52 -2.61 4.41 -9.17
C PRO A 52 -2.05 4.77 -10.54
N SER A 53 -0.72 4.79 -10.67
CA SER A 53 -0.05 5.07 -11.94
C SER A 53 0.12 3.80 -12.76
N PRO A 54 0.06 3.88 -14.10
CA PRO A 54 0.44 2.76 -14.95
C PRO A 54 1.89 2.32 -14.66
N PHE A 55 2.11 1.01 -14.54
CA PHE A 55 3.43 0.41 -14.29
C PHE A 55 3.85 -0.55 -15.41
N ALA A 56 2.91 -1.38 -15.89
CA ALA A 56 3.10 -2.29 -17.01
C ALA A 56 1.75 -2.46 -17.74
N GLN A 57 1.72 -3.19 -18.85
CA GLN A 57 0.49 -3.40 -19.63
C GLN A 57 -0.64 -3.96 -18.72
N GLY A 58 -1.70 -3.17 -18.55
CA GLY A 58 -2.84 -3.51 -17.67
C GLY A 58 -2.55 -3.50 -16.17
N LYS A 59 -1.33 -3.13 -15.74
CA LYS A 59 -0.93 -3.08 -14.34
C LYS A 59 -0.71 -1.65 -13.87
N TYR A 60 -1.20 -1.38 -12.68
CA TYR A 60 -1.11 -0.11 -11.98
C TYR A 60 -0.38 -0.31 -10.67
N MET A 61 0.20 0.77 -10.15
CA MET A 61 0.93 0.77 -8.89
C MET A 61 0.64 1.98 -8.02
N SER A 62 0.81 1.78 -6.72
CA SER A 62 0.95 2.84 -5.71
C SER A 62 1.86 2.35 -4.59
N VAL A 63 2.53 3.27 -3.90
CA VAL A 63 3.42 2.95 -2.77
C VAL A 63 2.93 3.64 -1.51
N LEU A 64 2.81 2.90 -0.41
CA LEU A 64 2.67 3.48 0.93
C LEU A 64 4.07 3.74 1.49
N ILE A 65 4.34 4.96 1.96
CA ILE A 65 5.60 5.28 2.64
C ILE A 65 5.31 5.48 4.13
N ARG A 66 5.91 4.67 5.00
CA ARG A 66 5.84 4.78 6.46
C ARG A 66 7.18 5.05 7.10
#